data_AF-A0A3L7WPE9-F1
#
_entry.id   AF-A0A3L7WPE9-F1
#
_cell.length_a   1.000
_cell.length_b   1.000
_cell.length_c   1.000
_cell.angle_alpha   90.00
_cell.angle_beta   90.00
_cell.angle_gamma   90.00
#
_symmetry.space_group_name_H-M   'P 1'
#
loop_
_entity.id
_entity.type
_entity.pdbx_description
1 polymer ?
#
loop_
_entity_poly.entity_id
_entity_poly.type
_entity_poly.pdbx_seq_one_letter_code
_entity_poly.pdbx_strand_id
1 'polypeptide(L)'
;MIADFGPTGTPPMIGRKLTIPEWLGYIASYQFGPVMPSKVIVHHTWRPTVAQWQGLKSMQGMQHYFSTMGWTAAPHFFAAPDGIWLFTPMRELGVHAGQGNGNFSKGWYTLGLEMVGDYDVNRPSGAVWENTTAIIGGLALRLGMKPSQLIGFHRDYSTKTCPGKAVTLDWVIPEIEQWLRVNPALPAIKPFAIGTPAPDTQQLQKQLMSQAWQMRGNDFSAYEPFYQAALEQRIGLPVAKASTATYNGKTYTILPFAQDTLYMEVPGWNRPASMWQTIGTTVPAEKTFERFLLDETLRAGGTSFRPDNPFHLFLFANRFVGPPLAPAAMRDIGGVMYVYQVFAGNTVYVRGDDPTKVDWKKMAIVSDLGGMIDSWAVTLRDTLLAETYRAMKVTYVPDQQMHILSRQWALGTPLGPSSPLKIGDSQYVYQVYADDVLFSKAPEWNIVHRLGTLMASAQRRNPVGAL
;
A
#
# COMPACT_ATOMS: atom_id res chain seq x y z
N MET A 1 -4.61 -3.04 1.51
CA MET A 1 -4.54 -3.50 0.11
C MET A 1 -4.12 -2.35 -0.79
N ILE A 2 -3.22 -2.60 -1.73
CA ILE A 2 -3.00 -1.73 -2.90
C ILE A 2 -4.33 -1.65 -3.65
N ALA A 3 -4.83 -0.45 -3.94
CA ALA A 3 -6.08 -0.28 -4.69
C ALA A 3 -5.90 -0.77 -6.13
N ASP A 4 -6.64 -1.80 -6.50
CA ASP A 4 -6.75 -2.34 -7.86
C ASP A 4 -8.17 -2.88 -8.07
N PHE A 5 -8.53 -3.22 -9.31
CA PHE A 5 -9.80 -3.87 -9.60
C PHE A 5 -9.83 -5.30 -9.01
N GLY A 6 -10.95 -5.66 -8.38
CA GLY A 6 -11.13 -6.99 -7.81
C GLY A 6 -11.39 -8.04 -8.90
N PRO A 7 -10.64 -9.15 -8.94
CA PRO A 7 -10.89 -10.24 -9.88
C PRO A 7 -11.99 -11.19 -9.37
N THR A 8 -12.66 -11.88 -10.29
CA THR A 8 -13.70 -12.88 -9.99
C THR A 8 -13.57 -14.12 -10.86
N GLY A 9 -14.18 -15.24 -10.46
CA GLY A 9 -14.18 -16.49 -11.22
C GLY A 9 -12.86 -17.27 -11.16
N THR A 10 -12.68 -18.24 -12.06
CA THR A 10 -11.51 -19.14 -12.09
C THR A 10 -11.06 -19.35 -13.54
N PRO A 11 -9.78 -19.06 -13.90
CA PRO A 11 -8.84 -18.28 -13.08
C PRO A 11 -9.39 -16.88 -12.77
N PRO A 12 -8.97 -16.23 -11.67
CA PRO A 12 -9.47 -14.90 -11.31
C PRO A 12 -9.28 -13.90 -12.46
N MET A 13 -10.37 -13.24 -12.87
CA MET A 13 -10.41 -12.28 -13.96
C MET A 13 -10.95 -10.94 -13.48
N ILE A 14 -10.23 -9.84 -13.75
CA ILE A 14 -10.70 -8.47 -13.52
C ILE A 14 -11.91 -8.14 -14.40
N GLY A 15 -11.85 -8.46 -15.70
CA GLY A 15 -12.99 -8.33 -16.62
C GLY A 15 -13.39 -6.87 -16.90
N ARG A 16 -12.51 -5.90 -16.63
CA ARG A 16 -12.75 -4.47 -16.85
C ARG A 16 -12.18 -4.05 -18.20
N LYS A 17 -13.01 -3.41 -19.02
CA LYS A 17 -12.58 -2.71 -20.22
C LYS A 17 -12.19 -1.27 -19.91
N LEU A 18 -11.09 -0.82 -20.48
CA LEU A 18 -10.57 0.54 -20.43
C LEU A 18 -10.39 1.08 -21.85
N THR A 19 -10.62 2.38 -22.02
CA THR A 19 -10.13 3.17 -23.13
C THR A 19 -8.63 3.47 -22.96
N ILE A 20 -7.95 3.93 -24.02
CA ILE A 20 -6.54 4.33 -23.93
C ILE A 20 -6.29 5.38 -22.83
N PRO A 21 -7.07 6.47 -22.70
CA PRO A 21 -6.89 7.43 -21.62
C PRO A 21 -7.08 6.83 -20.22
N GLU A 22 -8.08 5.95 -20.04
CA GLU A 22 -8.32 5.26 -18.76
C GLU A 22 -7.17 4.31 -18.41
N TRP A 23 -6.64 3.59 -19.39
CA TRP A 23 -5.46 2.74 -19.24
C TRP A 23 -4.23 3.56 -18.82
N LEU A 24 -3.94 4.68 -19.49
CA LEU A 24 -2.79 5.53 -19.16
C LEU A 24 -2.92 6.12 -17.75
N GLY A 25 -4.15 6.45 -17.31
CA GLY A 25 -4.41 6.84 -15.91
C GLY A 25 -4.25 5.69 -14.92
N TYR A 26 -4.71 4.49 -15.29
CA TYR A 26 -4.57 3.28 -14.48
C TYR A 26 -3.10 2.92 -14.24
N ILE A 27 -2.28 2.85 -15.30
CA ILE A 27 -0.88 2.46 -15.19
C ILE A 27 -0.03 3.51 -14.47
N ALA A 28 -0.34 4.81 -14.64
CA ALA A 28 0.38 5.91 -13.96
C ALA A 28 0.35 5.81 -12.44
N SER A 29 -0.70 5.22 -11.87
CA SER A 29 -0.87 5.08 -10.42
C SER A 29 -0.76 3.65 -9.91
N TYR A 30 -0.57 2.68 -10.81
CA TYR A 30 -0.49 1.26 -10.47
C TYR A 30 0.68 0.97 -9.53
N GLN A 31 0.43 0.14 -8.52
CA GLN A 31 1.46 -0.35 -7.59
C GLN A 31 1.71 -1.83 -7.86
N PHE A 32 2.89 -2.15 -8.37
CA PHE A 32 3.29 -3.52 -8.72
C PHE A 32 3.69 -4.37 -7.50
N GLY A 33 3.77 -3.77 -6.32
CA GLY A 33 4.29 -4.44 -5.13
C GLY A 33 5.83 -4.45 -5.10
N PRO A 34 6.45 -5.38 -4.35
CA PRO A 34 7.89 -5.39 -4.11
C PRO A 34 8.73 -5.84 -5.31
N VAL A 35 8.14 -6.55 -6.27
CA VAL A 35 8.81 -6.99 -7.50
C VAL A 35 8.21 -6.22 -8.68
N MET A 36 9.05 -5.56 -9.45
CA MET A 36 8.64 -4.84 -10.67
C MET A 36 8.68 -5.79 -11.88
N PRO A 37 7.74 -5.68 -12.83
CA PRO A 37 7.78 -6.48 -14.05
C PRO A 37 8.98 -6.07 -14.91
N SER A 38 9.62 -7.05 -15.52
CA SER A 38 10.86 -6.88 -16.28
C SER A 38 10.63 -6.76 -17.79
N LYS A 39 9.52 -7.32 -18.29
CA LYS A 39 9.16 -7.32 -19.72
C LYS A 39 7.65 -7.35 -19.92
N VAL A 40 7.22 -7.01 -21.13
CA VAL A 40 5.91 -7.32 -21.70
C VAL A 40 6.11 -8.36 -22.79
N ILE A 41 5.55 -9.56 -22.60
CA ILE A 41 5.53 -10.62 -23.59
C ILE A 41 4.27 -10.45 -24.43
N VAL A 42 4.47 -10.15 -25.71
CA VAL A 42 3.39 -9.92 -26.67
C VAL A 42 2.95 -11.25 -27.26
N HIS A 43 1.63 -11.40 -27.35
CA HIS A 43 0.92 -12.54 -27.89
C HIS A 43 -0.10 -12.09 -28.92
N HIS A 44 -0.60 -13.05 -29.70
CA HIS A 44 -1.87 -12.92 -30.37
C HIS A 44 -2.83 -13.98 -29.83
N THR A 45 -4.12 -13.68 -29.86
CA THR A 45 -5.11 -14.67 -29.41
C THR A 45 -5.17 -15.85 -30.37
N TRP A 46 -4.89 -15.64 -31.67
CA TRP A 46 -5.22 -16.50 -32.81
C TRP A 46 -6.74 -16.75 -32.94
N ARG A 47 -7.39 -17.17 -31.86
CA ARG A 47 -8.83 -17.15 -31.63
C ARG A 47 -9.12 -16.62 -30.21
N PRO A 48 -10.09 -15.72 -30.04
CA PRO A 48 -10.96 -15.13 -31.06
C PRO A 48 -10.21 -14.19 -32.02
N THR A 49 -10.64 -14.14 -33.29
CA THR A 49 -10.26 -13.08 -34.22
C THR A 49 -11.01 -11.78 -33.92
N VAL A 50 -10.60 -10.67 -34.54
CA VAL A 50 -11.32 -9.38 -34.45
C VAL A 50 -12.81 -9.53 -34.78
N ALA A 51 -13.16 -10.27 -35.83
CA ALA A 51 -14.55 -10.50 -36.24
C ALA A 51 -15.35 -11.38 -35.25
N GLN A 52 -14.67 -12.17 -34.42
CA GLN A 52 -15.30 -13.05 -33.42
C GLN A 52 -15.39 -12.39 -32.04
N TRP A 53 -14.80 -11.22 -31.86
CA TRP A 53 -14.76 -10.54 -30.57
C TRP A 53 -16.15 -10.03 -30.17
N GLN A 54 -16.57 -10.37 -28.95
CA GLN A 54 -17.88 -10.02 -28.37
C GLN A 54 -17.71 -9.36 -26.98
N GLY A 55 -16.61 -8.60 -26.78
CA GLY A 55 -16.35 -7.87 -25.54
C GLY A 55 -16.26 -8.80 -24.32
N LEU A 56 -17.03 -8.50 -23.27
CA LEU A 56 -17.01 -9.25 -22.01
C LEU A 56 -17.32 -10.74 -22.22
N LYS A 57 -18.18 -11.08 -23.19
CA LYS A 57 -18.51 -12.48 -23.47
C LYS A 57 -17.31 -13.26 -23.99
N SER A 58 -16.46 -12.62 -24.80
CA SER A 58 -15.18 -13.22 -25.23
C SER A 58 -14.23 -13.39 -24.05
N MET A 59 -14.13 -12.40 -23.16
CA MET A 59 -13.32 -12.50 -21.95
C MET A 59 -13.77 -13.65 -21.03
N GLN A 60 -15.08 -13.80 -20.82
CA GLN A 60 -15.66 -14.92 -20.07
C GLN A 60 -15.41 -16.27 -20.76
N GLY A 61 -15.51 -16.31 -22.09
CA GLY A 61 -15.16 -17.51 -22.87
C GLY A 61 -13.69 -17.90 -22.72
N MET A 62 -12.78 -16.91 -22.74
CA MET A 62 -11.36 -17.13 -22.48
C MET A 62 -11.11 -17.58 -21.04
N GLN A 63 -11.78 -16.98 -20.06
CA GLN A 63 -11.71 -17.42 -18.65
C GLN A 63 -12.14 -18.87 -18.51
N HIS A 64 -13.26 -19.26 -19.11
CA HIS A 64 -13.70 -20.64 -19.12
C HIS A 64 -12.66 -21.56 -19.78
N TYR A 65 -12.11 -21.18 -20.93
CA TYR A 65 -11.06 -21.95 -21.61
C TYR A 65 -9.79 -22.11 -20.76
N PHE A 66 -9.30 -21.05 -20.10
CA PHE A 66 -8.16 -21.15 -19.19
C PHE A 66 -8.46 -22.07 -17.99
N SER A 67 -9.70 -22.03 -17.50
CA SER A 67 -10.18 -22.94 -16.45
C SER A 67 -10.15 -24.39 -16.89
N THR A 68 -10.57 -24.71 -18.12
CA THR A 68 -10.52 -26.11 -18.63
C THR A 68 -9.10 -26.61 -18.83
N MET A 69 -8.12 -25.72 -19.01
CA MET A 69 -6.69 -26.06 -18.99
C MET A 69 -6.10 -26.19 -17.58
N GLY A 70 -6.90 -25.96 -16.53
CA GLY A 70 -6.45 -25.99 -15.14
C GLY A 70 -5.56 -24.81 -14.75
N TRP A 71 -5.61 -23.70 -15.50
CA TRP A 71 -4.78 -22.54 -15.19
C TRP A 71 -5.30 -21.79 -13.97
N THR A 72 -4.37 -21.41 -13.09
CA THR A 72 -4.67 -20.67 -11.85
C THR A 72 -4.60 -19.15 -12.02
N ALA A 73 -4.05 -18.68 -13.14
CA ALA A 73 -4.03 -17.29 -13.59
C ALA A 73 -4.07 -17.26 -15.13
N ALA A 74 -3.99 -16.08 -15.74
CA ALA A 74 -4.10 -15.90 -17.18
C ALA A 74 -3.08 -14.83 -17.66
N PRO A 75 -3.08 -14.44 -18.94
CA PRO A 75 -2.41 -13.22 -19.37
C PRO A 75 -2.96 -12.00 -18.61
N HIS A 76 -2.24 -10.88 -18.64
CA HIS A 76 -2.58 -9.73 -17.82
C HIS A 76 -3.61 -8.82 -18.49
N PHE A 77 -3.50 -8.65 -19.81
CA PHE A 77 -4.39 -7.76 -20.57
C PHE A 77 -4.54 -8.19 -22.02
N PHE A 78 -5.66 -7.79 -22.61
CA PHE A 78 -6.02 -8.02 -24.01
C PHE A 78 -6.20 -6.68 -24.72
N ALA A 79 -5.49 -6.47 -25.83
CA ALA A 79 -5.75 -5.37 -26.76
C ALA A 79 -6.82 -5.83 -27.77
N ALA A 80 -8.05 -5.37 -27.56
CA ALA A 80 -9.21 -5.77 -28.33
C ALA A 80 -9.69 -4.66 -29.29
N PRO A 81 -10.53 -4.98 -30.29
CA PRO A 81 -11.07 -3.96 -31.19
C PRO A 81 -11.98 -2.94 -30.49
N ASP A 82 -12.47 -3.23 -29.28
CA ASP A 82 -13.39 -2.37 -28.53
C ASP A 82 -12.77 -1.69 -27.29
N GLY A 83 -11.49 -1.97 -26.99
CA GLY A 83 -10.75 -1.40 -25.86
C GLY A 83 -9.65 -2.30 -25.31
N ILE A 84 -9.09 -1.90 -24.17
CA ILE A 84 -8.08 -2.63 -23.41
C ILE A 84 -8.78 -3.39 -22.28
N TRP A 85 -8.71 -4.71 -22.28
CA TRP A 85 -9.33 -5.53 -21.24
C TRP A 85 -8.31 -6.01 -20.22
N LEU A 86 -8.62 -5.83 -18.94
CA LEU A 86 -7.81 -6.32 -17.83
C LEU A 86 -8.25 -7.73 -17.43
N PHE A 87 -7.28 -8.60 -17.14
CA PHE A 87 -7.53 -9.97 -16.73
C PHE A 87 -6.81 -10.28 -15.41
N THR A 88 -5.55 -10.69 -15.42
CA THR A 88 -4.78 -10.92 -14.19
C THR A 88 -4.17 -9.60 -13.66
N PRO A 89 -4.29 -9.29 -12.35
CA PRO A 89 -3.64 -8.12 -11.76
C PRO A 89 -2.14 -8.07 -12.09
N MET A 90 -1.62 -6.91 -12.52
CA MET A 90 -0.21 -6.77 -12.93
C MET A 90 0.81 -6.95 -11.82
N ARG A 91 0.39 -6.97 -10.55
CA ARG A 91 1.25 -7.31 -9.40
C ARG A 91 1.36 -8.81 -9.14
N GLU A 92 0.57 -9.63 -9.84
CA GLU A 92 0.47 -11.07 -9.65
C GLU A 92 1.16 -11.79 -10.82
N LEU A 93 1.53 -13.05 -10.64
CA LEU A 93 2.16 -13.83 -11.69
C LEU A 93 1.07 -14.34 -12.66
N GLY A 94 1.16 -13.93 -13.92
CA GLY A 94 0.29 -14.44 -14.98
C GLY A 94 0.74 -15.81 -15.53
N VAL A 95 -0.15 -16.43 -16.31
CA VAL A 95 0.15 -17.64 -17.10
C VAL A 95 -0.04 -17.32 -18.57
N HIS A 96 1.07 -17.25 -19.33
CA HIS A 96 1.02 -16.92 -20.75
C HIS A 96 2.19 -17.43 -21.61
N ALA A 97 3.40 -17.59 -21.06
CA ALA A 97 4.63 -17.90 -21.81
C ALA A 97 5.55 -18.95 -21.17
N GLY A 98 5.01 -19.89 -20.38
CA GLY A 98 5.81 -20.94 -19.74
C GLY A 98 6.91 -20.36 -18.83
N GLN A 99 8.18 -20.67 -19.11
CA GLN A 99 9.32 -20.09 -18.37
C GLN A 99 9.37 -18.55 -18.47
N GLY A 100 8.79 -17.97 -19.53
CA GLY A 100 8.70 -16.53 -19.71
C GLY A 100 7.76 -15.83 -18.73
N ASN A 101 6.90 -16.54 -17.99
CA ASN A 101 5.99 -15.93 -17.00
C ASN A 101 6.77 -15.19 -15.90
N GLY A 102 7.84 -15.79 -15.38
CA GLY A 102 8.59 -15.26 -14.26
C GLY A 102 8.73 -16.19 -13.07
N ASN A 103 9.43 -15.69 -12.05
CA ASN A 103 9.54 -16.30 -10.75
C ASN A 103 9.77 -15.22 -9.68
N PHE A 104 8.75 -14.92 -8.87
CA PHE A 104 8.85 -13.93 -7.81
C PHE A 104 9.95 -14.23 -6.79
N SER A 105 10.22 -15.51 -6.49
CA SER A 105 11.30 -15.91 -5.58
C SER A 105 12.68 -15.58 -6.14
N LYS A 106 12.80 -15.42 -7.46
CA LYS A 106 14.02 -14.96 -8.14
C LYS A 106 14.00 -13.45 -8.45
N GLY A 107 13.00 -12.73 -7.96
CA GLY A 107 12.91 -11.28 -8.09
C GLY A 107 12.55 -10.75 -9.49
N TRP A 108 11.96 -11.57 -10.36
CA TRP A 108 11.54 -11.12 -11.69
C TRP A 108 10.29 -11.82 -12.20
N TYR A 109 9.54 -11.12 -13.05
CA TYR A 109 8.42 -11.68 -13.81
C TYR A 109 8.13 -10.80 -15.03
N THR A 110 7.21 -11.24 -15.89
CA THR A 110 6.80 -10.51 -17.08
C THR A 110 5.28 -10.34 -17.13
N LEU A 111 4.82 -9.36 -17.89
CA LEU A 111 3.41 -9.14 -18.17
C LEU A 111 3.04 -9.75 -19.51
N GLY A 112 1.83 -10.28 -19.63
CA GLY A 112 1.33 -10.95 -20.84
C GLY A 112 0.29 -10.08 -21.52
N LEU A 113 0.57 -9.68 -22.77
CA LEU A 113 -0.31 -8.88 -23.62
C LEU A 113 -0.85 -9.70 -24.79
N GLU A 114 -2.15 -9.93 -24.83
CA GLU A 114 -2.83 -10.63 -25.92
C GLU A 114 -3.42 -9.64 -26.94
N MET A 115 -2.91 -9.63 -28.18
CA MET A 115 -3.53 -8.88 -29.27
C MET A 115 -4.65 -9.72 -29.90
N VAL A 116 -5.89 -9.22 -29.90
CA VAL A 116 -7.04 -9.96 -30.42
C VAL A 116 -6.96 -10.06 -31.95
N GLY A 117 -6.60 -11.24 -32.46
CA GLY A 117 -6.46 -11.47 -33.90
C GLY A 117 -5.56 -12.64 -34.27
N ASP A 118 -5.42 -12.86 -35.58
CA ASP A 118 -4.45 -13.75 -36.19
C ASP A 118 -3.52 -12.90 -37.06
N TYR A 119 -2.23 -12.93 -36.72
CA TYR A 119 -1.21 -12.06 -37.30
C TYR A 119 -0.06 -12.85 -37.92
N ASP A 120 -0.33 -14.10 -38.30
CA ASP A 120 0.66 -14.90 -39.05
C ASP A 120 0.86 -14.40 -40.48
N VAL A 121 -0.13 -13.73 -41.06
CA VAL A 121 -0.04 -13.19 -42.43
C VAL A 121 0.04 -11.67 -42.44
N ASN A 122 -0.85 -11.00 -41.70
CA ASN A 122 -0.97 -9.55 -41.69
C ASN A 122 -0.57 -8.98 -40.34
N ARG A 123 0.00 -7.78 -40.31
CA ARG A 123 0.24 -7.04 -39.07
C ARG A 123 -1.09 -6.60 -38.43
N PRO A 124 -1.15 -6.46 -37.09
CA PRO A 124 -2.28 -5.80 -36.45
C PRO A 124 -2.38 -4.35 -36.95
N SER A 125 -3.61 -3.86 -37.03
CA SER A 125 -3.93 -2.50 -37.45
C SER A 125 -5.18 -1.98 -36.73
N GLY A 126 -5.48 -0.69 -36.91
CA GLY A 126 -6.61 -0.02 -36.29
C GLY A 126 -6.61 -0.13 -34.77
N ALA A 127 -7.81 -0.23 -34.19
CA ALA A 127 -8.01 -0.20 -32.73
C ALA A 127 -7.19 -1.23 -31.94
N VAL A 128 -6.98 -2.44 -32.48
CA VAL A 128 -6.15 -3.45 -31.79
C VAL A 128 -4.70 -2.97 -31.67
N TRP A 129 -4.15 -2.41 -32.75
CA TRP A 129 -2.78 -1.89 -32.73
C TRP A 129 -2.65 -0.61 -31.90
N GLU A 130 -3.63 0.30 -31.98
CA GLU A 130 -3.68 1.51 -31.14
C GLU A 130 -3.71 1.16 -29.64
N ASN A 131 -4.55 0.19 -29.25
CA ASN A 131 -4.59 -0.30 -27.88
C ASN A 131 -3.28 -0.99 -27.47
N THR A 132 -2.69 -1.79 -28.36
CA THR A 132 -1.40 -2.46 -28.12
C THR A 132 -0.28 -1.46 -27.87
N THR A 133 -0.15 -0.46 -28.74
CA THR A 133 0.89 0.57 -28.62
C THR A 133 0.72 1.42 -27.37
N ALA A 134 -0.53 1.74 -26.97
CA ALA A 134 -0.81 2.42 -25.71
C ALA A 134 -0.45 1.59 -24.46
N ILE A 135 -0.68 0.27 -24.49
CA ILE A 135 -0.28 -0.64 -23.40
C ILE A 135 1.23 -0.64 -23.24
N ILE A 136 1.96 -0.95 -24.31
CA ILE A 136 3.42 -1.08 -24.26
C ILE A 136 4.07 0.28 -23.98
N GLY A 137 3.64 1.35 -24.65
CA GLY A 137 4.15 2.70 -24.43
C GLY A 137 3.89 3.21 -23.01
N GLY A 138 2.68 2.99 -22.47
CA GLY A 138 2.35 3.35 -21.10
C GLY A 138 3.21 2.60 -20.06
N LEU A 139 3.49 1.32 -20.30
CA LEU A 139 4.39 0.51 -19.45
C LEU A 139 5.85 0.97 -19.58
N ALA A 140 6.33 1.29 -20.78
CA ALA A 140 7.67 1.83 -21.00
C ALA A 140 7.89 3.11 -20.18
N LEU A 141 6.94 4.04 -20.21
CA LEU A 141 6.97 5.25 -19.40
C LEU A 141 6.90 4.94 -17.90
N ARG A 142 6.01 4.03 -17.48
CA ARG A 142 5.80 3.71 -16.05
C ARG A 142 7.00 3.03 -15.41
N LEU A 143 7.68 2.18 -16.18
CA LEU A 143 8.81 1.37 -15.73
C LEU A 143 10.17 2.05 -16.02
N GLY A 144 10.19 3.14 -16.78
CA GLY A 144 11.42 3.81 -17.20
C GLY A 144 12.28 2.95 -18.13
N MET A 145 11.67 2.07 -18.93
CA MET A 145 12.36 1.11 -19.79
C MET A 145 12.24 1.49 -21.26
N LYS A 146 13.33 1.32 -22.02
CA LYS A 146 13.28 1.48 -23.48
C LYS A 146 12.49 0.34 -24.12
N PRO A 147 11.78 0.56 -25.24
CA PRO A 147 11.05 -0.51 -25.93
C PRO A 147 11.90 -1.74 -26.26
N SER A 148 13.16 -1.54 -26.64
CA SER A 148 14.13 -2.62 -26.91
C SER A 148 14.50 -3.48 -25.69
N GLN A 149 14.28 -2.98 -24.48
CA GLN A 149 14.52 -3.71 -23.23
C GLN A 149 13.22 -4.34 -22.70
N LEU A 150 12.09 -3.68 -22.93
CA LEU A 150 10.79 -4.04 -22.38
C LEU A 150 10.10 -5.17 -23.17
N ILE A 151 10.23 -5.19 -24.50
CA ILE A 151 9.39 -6.03 -25.36
C ILE A 151 10.05 -7.40 -25.57
N GLY A 152 9.26 -8.47 -25.41
CA GLY A 152 9.59 -9.82 -25.85
C GLY A 152 8.38 -10.50 -26.47
N PHE A 153 8.59 -11.65 -27.12
CA PHE A 153 7.53 -12.41 -27.80
C PHE A 153 7.34 -13.79 -27.20
N HIS A 154 6.14 -14.36 -27.35
CA HIS A 154 5.88 -15.72 -26.89
C HIS A 154 6.76 -16.77 -27.60
N ARG A 155 7.07 -16.57 -28.88
CA ARG A 155 8.00 -17.43 -29.63
C ARG A 155 9.42 -17.46 -29.03
N ASP A 156 9.79 -16.50 -28.19
CA ASP A 156 11.09 -16.51 -27.51
C ASP A 156 11.14 -17.58 -26.39
N TYR A 157 9.97 -18.09 -25.97
CA TYR A 157 9.80 -19.07 -24.89
C TYR A 157 9.04 -20.32 -25.32
N SER A 158 8.69 -20.44 -26.60
CA SER A 158 7.89 -21.55 -27.14
C SER A 158 8.18 -21.79 -28.62
N THR A 159 7.78 -22.95 -29.15
CA THR A 159 7.87 -23.26 -30.58
C THR A 159 6.74 -22.63 -31.42
N LYS A 160 5.90 -21.77 -30.82
CA LYS A 160 4.71 -21.20 -31.46
C LYS A 160 5.08 -20.06 -32.40
N THR A 161 4.18 -19.78 -33.34
CA THR A 161 4.26 -18.59 -34.20
C THR A 161 3.77 -17.32 -33.52
N CYS A 162 3.38 -17.36 -32.24
CA CYS A 162 2.85 -16.23 -31.49
C CYS A 162 3.94 -15.17 -31.20
N PRO A 163 3.71 -13.85 -31.40
CA PRO A 163 2.43 -13.14 -31.60
C PRO A 163 1.95 -13.00 -33.07
N GLY A 164 2.40 -13.87 -33.96
CA GLY A 164 2.13 -13.80 -35.39
C GLY A 164 3.41 -13.54 -36.18
N LYS A 165 3.67 -14.29 -37.25
CA LYS A 165 4.88 -14.14 -38.09
C LYS A 165 5.07 -12.73 -38.68
N ALA A 166 3.98 -11.98 -38.90
CA ALA A 166 4.06 -10.61 -39.42
C ALA A 166 4.50 -9.58 -38.35
N VAL A 167 4.50 -9.97 -37.08
CA VAL A 167 4.89 -9.13 -35.93
C VAL A 167 6.36 -9.40 -35.59
N THR A 168 7.21 -8.42 -35.85
CA THR A 168 8.67 -8.51 -35.72
C THR A 168 9.22 -7.35 -34.87
N LEU A 169 10.32 -7.56 -34.14
CA LEU A 169 10.87 -6.54 -33.23
C LEU A 169 11.35 -5.28 -33.97
N ASP A 170 11.92 -5.44 -35.17
CA ASP A 170 12.36 -4.35 -36.05
C ASP A 170 11.19 -3.48 -36.54
N TRP A 171 9.96 -3.99 -36.49
CA TRP A 171 8.75 -3.22 -36.75
C TRP A 171 8.12 -2.66 -35.47
N VAL A 172 7.96 -3.49 -34.44
CA VAL A 172 7.27 -3.07 -33.20
C VAL A 172 8.04 -1.97 -32.47
N ILE A 173 9.37 -2.07 -32.36
CA ILE A 173 10.17 -1.11 -31.58
C ILE A 173 10.02 0.32 -32.15
N PRO A 174 10.24 0.58 -33.46
CA PRO A 174 10.03 1.92 -34.02
C PRO A 174 8.62 2.47 -33.85
N GLU A 175 7.59 1.63 -33.93
CA GLU A 175 6.19 2.03 -33.74
C GLU A 175 5.94 2.51 -32.30
N ILE A 176 6.48 1.79 -31.30
CA ILE A 176 6.37 2.21 -29.90
C ILE A 176 7.21 3.47 -29.64
N GLU A 177 8.40 3.58 -30.23
CA GLU A 177 9.22 4.79 -30.13
C GLU A 177 8.53 6.00 -30.78
N GLN A 178 7.82 5.81 -31.89
CA GLN A 178 6.96 6.83 -32.46
C GLN A 178 5.81 7.20 -31.53
N TRP A 179 5.13 6.21 -30.94
CA TRP A 179 4.06 6.46 -29.96
C TRP A 179 4.57 7.27 -28.76
N LEU A 180 5.76 6.96 -28.24
CA LEU A 180 6.42 7.68 -27.13
C LEU A 180 6.83 9.11 -27.52
N ARG A 181 7.24 9.34 -28.78
CA ARG A 181 7.51 10.71 -29.27
C ARG A 181 6.24 11.57 -29.28
N VAL A 182 5.08 10.97 -29.59
CA VAL A 182 3.78 11.64 -29.56
C VAL A 182 3.25 11.77 -28.12
N ASN A 183 3.56 10.80 -27.26
CA ASN A 183 3.09 10.72 -25.87
C ASN A 183 4.30 10.66 -24.91
N PRO A 184 5.01 11.77 -24.68
CA PRO A 184 6.31 11.77 -24.01
C PRO A 184 6.25 11.51 -22.49
N ALA A 185 5.07 11.57 -21.90
CA ALA A 185 4.86 11.36 -20.48
C ALA A 185 3.51 10.69 -20.23
N LEU A 186 3.43 9.92 -19.14
CA LEU A 186 2.13 9.50 -18.62
C LEU A 186 1.34 10.74 -18.21
N PRO A 187 0.00 10.70 -18.28
CA PRO A 187 -0.80 11.76 -17.70
C PRO A 187 -0.34 11.95 -16.26
N ALA A 188 -0.06 13.20 -15.88
CA ALA A 188 0.14 13.56 -14.47
C ALA A 188 -0.95 12.82 -13.68
N ILE A 189 -0.58 12.09 -12.63
CA ILE A 189 -1.47 11.16 -11.93
C ILE A 189 -2.78 11.89 -11.67
N LYS A 190 -3.75 11.69 -12.56
CA LYS A 190 -5.06 12.30 -12.43
C LYS A 190 -5.63 11.52 -11.27
N PRO A 191 -5.94 12.17 -10.16
CA PRO A 191 -6.51 11.47 -9.06
C PRO A 191 -7.81 10.84 -9.61
N PHE A 192 -7.82 9.52 -9.86
CA PHE A 192 -8.93 8.77 -10.48
C PHE A 192 -10.29 9.45 -10.23
N ALA A 193 -10.99 9.82 -11.30
CA ALA A 193 -12.41 10.13 -11.24
C ALA A 193 -13.18 8.85 -10.93
N ILE A 194 -13.20 8.49 -9.66
CA ILE A 194 -14.18 7.58 -9.06
C ILE A 194 -15.41 8.46 -8.84
N GLY A 195 -16.62 8.04 -9.28
CA GLY A 195 -17.88 8.82 -9.38
C GLY A 195 -18.21 9.84 -8.27
N THR A 196 -19.30 9.74 -7.53
CA THR A 196 -19.42 10.35 -6.18
C THR A 196 -19.43 9.17 -5.20
N PRO A 197 -18.73 9.19 -4.03
CA PRO A 197 -18.78 8.05 -3.15
C PRO A 197 -20.24 7.97 -2.74
N ALA A 198 -20.85 6.78 -2.76
CA ALA A 198 -22.21 6.65 -2.26
C ALA A 198 -22.30 7.33 -0.88
N PRO A 199 -23.39 8.03 -0.52
CA PRO A 199 -23.50 8.74 0.75
C PRO A 199 -23.05 7.90 1.96
N ASP A 200 -23.35 6.61 1.95
CA ASP A 200 -22.92 5.62 2.94
C ASP A 200 -21.40 5.51 3.08
N THR A 201 -20.65 5.66 1.98
CA THR A 201 -19.18 5.63 1.98
C THR A 201 -18.59 6.88 2.63
N GLN A 202 -19.15 8.07 2.37
CA GLN A 202 -18.69 9.30 3.03
C GLN A 202 -19.01 9.27 4.52
N GLN A 203 -20.21 8.81 4.87
CA GLN A 203 -20.62 8.65 6.26
C GLN A 203 -19.74 7.63 6.98
N LEU A 204 -19.44 6.49 6.35
CA LEU A 204 -18.53 5.48 6.88
C LEU A 204 -17.12 6.05 7.11
N GLN A 205 -16.56 6.77 6.13
CA GLN A 205 -15.24 7.40 6.27
C GLN A 205 -15.21 8.37 7.46
N LYS A 206 -16.20 9.28 7.53
CA LYS A 206 -16.31 10.26 8.60
C LYS A 206 -16.44 9.58 9.96
N GLN A 207 -17.28 8.54 10.06
CA GLN A 207 -17.49 7.83 11.31
C GLN A 207 -16.26 7.05 11.74
N LEU A 208 -15.62 6.28 10.86
CA LEU A 208 -14.38 5.56 11.18
C LEU A 208 -13.27 6.52 11.60
N MET A 209 -13.10 7.66 10.93
CA MET A 209 -12.11 8.66 11.32
C MET A 209 -12.45 9.30 12.67
N SER A 210 -13.73 9.63 12.90
CA SER A 210 -14.19 10.14 14.20
C SER A 210 -13.90 9.15 15.33
N GLN A 211 -14.19 7.87 15.14
CA GLN A 211 -13.89 6.84 16.13
C GLN A 211 -12.38 6.70 16.36
N ALA A 212 -11.58 6.73 15.30
CA ALA A 212 -10.12 6.66 15.40
C ALA A 212 -9.51 7.82 16.21
N TRP A 213 -9.99 9.04 16.02
CA TRP A 213 -9.54 10.21 16.79
C TRP A 213 -10.00 10.14 18.26
N GLN A 214 -11.26 9.74 18.49
CA GLN A 214 -11.81 9.58 19.83
C GLN A 214 -11.08 8.51 20.65
N MET A 215 -10.54 7.49 19.97
CA MET A 215 -9.76 6.41 20.60
C MET A 215 -8.63 6.95 21.47
N ARG A 216 -8.05 8.09 21.10
CA ARG A 216 -6.99 8.79 21.85
C ARG A 216 -7.43 10.14 22.42
N GLY A 217 -8.74 10.36 22.54
CA GLY A 217 -9.33 11.50 23.23
C GLY A 217 -9.32 12.81 22.44
N ASN A 218 -9.35 12.74 21.11
CA ASN A 218 -9.43 13.91 20.23
C ASN A 218 -10.74 13.90 19.43
N ASP A 219 -11.30 15.08 19.19
CA ASP A 219 -12.44 15.25 18.29
C ASP A 219 -11.94 15.34 16.85
N PHE A 220 -12.59 14.61 15.94
CA PHE A 220 -12.29 14.71 14.51
C PHE A 220 -13.07 15.85 13.86
N SER A 221 -12.37 16.70 13.12
CA SER A 221 -12.96 17.59 12.13
C SER A 221 -12.11 17.57 10.86
N ALA A 222 -12.76 17.49 9.70
CA ALA A 222 -12.08 17.52 8.42
C ALA A 222 -11.38 18.86 8.15
N TYR A 223 -11.72 19.93 8.88
CA TYR A 223 -11.07 21.25 8.75
C TYR A 223 -10.05 21.52 9.85
N GLU A 224 -9.84 20.56 10.74
CA GLU A 224 -8.87 20.69 11.82
C GLU A 224 -7.44 20.70 11.22
N PRO A 225 -6.60 21.70 11.56
CA PRO A 225 -5.28 21.86 10.94
C PRO A 225 -4.31 20.68 11.16
N PHE A 226 -4.30 20.05 12.33
CA PHE A 226 -3.44 18.89 12.60
C PHE A 226 -3.82 17.70 11.72
N TYR A 227 -5.09 17.47 11.48
CA TYR A 227 -5.59 16.43 10.57
C TYR A 227 -5.14 16.69 9.13
N GLN A 228 -5.29 17.93 8.64
CA GLN A 228 -4.86 18.30 7.29
C GLN A 228 -3.35 18.09 7.11
N ALA A 229 -2.53 18.57 8.05
CA ALA A 229 -1.09 18.39 8.01
C ALA A 229 -0.68 16.91 8.13
N ALA A 230 -1.35 16.13 8.99
CA ALA A 230 -1.05 14.71 9.16
C ALA A 230 -1.34 13.88 7.91
N LEU A 231 -2.43 14.22 7.22
CA LEU A 231 -2.77 13.67 5.92
C LEU A 231 -1.76 14.10 4.84
N GLU A 232 -1.43 15.39 4.83
CA GLU A 232 -0.29 16.05 4.15
C GLU A 232 0.92 15.13 4.06
N GLN A 233 1.38 14.76 5.26
CA GLN A 233 2.65 14.12 5.51
C GLN A 233 2.55 12.60 5.61
N ARG A 234 1.34 12.03 5.62
CA ARG A 234 1.04 10.59 5.77
C ARG A 234 1.63 9.97 7.04
N ILE A 235 1.52 10.67 8.16
CA ILE A 235 2.14 10.31 9.46
C ILE A 235 1.23 9.48 10.39
N GLY A 236 0.12 8.96 9.86
CA GLY A 236 -0.82 8.09 10.59
C GLY A 236 -1.88 8.83 11.39
N LEU A 237 -2.41 8.17 12.43
CA LEU A 237 -3.46 8.65 13.31
C LEU A 237 -2.88 9.25 14.60
N PRO A 238 -3.64 10.10 15.32
CA PRO A 238 -3.19 10.61 16.62
C PRO A 238 -3.02 9.45 17.60
N VAL A 239 -1.88 9.45 18.30
CA VAL A 239 -1.50 8.43 19.26
C VAL A 239 -1.39 8.98 20.68
N ALA A 240 -2.00 10.13 20.94
CA ALA A 240 -2.21 10.69 22.27
C ALA A 240 -3.31 11.76 22.19
N LYS A 241 -3.77 12.22 23.34
CA LYS A 241 -4.61 13.42 23.43
C LYS A 241 -3.74 14.65 23.16
N ALA A 242 -4.26 15.61 22.40
CA ALA A 242 -3.60 16.89 22.23
C ALA A 242 -3.32 17.54 23.60
N SER A 243 -2.10 18.02 23.77
CA SER A 243 -1.64 18.69 24.99
C SER A 243 -1.27 20.13 24.70
N THR A 244 -1.21 20.93 25.76
CA THR A 244 -0.70 22.30 25.72
C THR A 244 0.56 22.36 26.57
N ALA A 245 1.63 22.92 26.01
CA ALA A 245 2.91 23.07 26.71
C ALA A 245 3.54 24.44 26.40
N THR A 246 4.33 24.96 27.34
CA THR A 246 4.95 26.29 27.23
C THR A 246 6.47 26.16 27.13
N TYR A 247 7.07 26.89 26.20
CA TYR A 247 8.52 26.99 26.03
C TYR A 247 8.90 28.45 25.75
N ASN A 248 9.86 29.00 26.50
CA ASN A 248 10.31 30.39 26.40
C ASN A 248 9.18 31.43 26.34
N GLY A 249 8.17 31.26 27.20
CA GLY A 249 7.03 32.18 27.32
C GLY A 249 5.99 32.06 26.20
N LYS A 250 6.17 31.14 25.25
CA LYS A 250 5.20 30.82 24.19
C LYS A 250 4.48 29.52 24.49
N THR A 251 3.20 29.48 24.17
CA THR A 251 2.34 28.30 24.39
C THR A 251 2.13 27.56 23.08
N TYR A 252 2.18 26.24 23.11
CA TYR A 252 2.05 25.36 21.96
C TYR A 252 0.99 24.30 22.22
N THR A 253 0.14 24.04 21.22
CA THR A 253 -0.62 22.79 21.14
C THR A 253 0.25 21.74 20.47
N ILE A 254 0.31 20.54 21.05
CA ILE A 254 1.15 19.44 20.60
C ILE A 254 0.28 18.20 20.45
N LEU A 255 0.36 17.55 19.30
CA LEU A 255 -0.37 16.33 19.01
C LEU A 255 0.55 15.28 18.38
N PRO A 256 0.93 14.24 19.16
CA PRO A 256 1.65 13.08 18.65
C PRO A 256 0.79 12.24 17.69
N PHE A 257 1.32 11.96 16.50
CA PHE A 257 0.81 11.00 15.53
C PHE A 257 1.71 9.77 15.46
N ALA A 258 1.33 8.78 14.66
CA ALA A 258 2.02 7.50 14.61
C ALA A 258 3.50 7.60 14.23
N GLN A 259 3.87 8.53 13.33
CA GLN A 259 5.25 8.64 12.83
C GLN A 259 5.92 9.99 13.13
N ASP A 260 5.16 10.99 13.55
CA ASP A 260 5.67 12.33 13.87
C ASP A 260 4.81 13.00 14.93
N THR A 261 5.30 14.06 15.53
CA THR A 261 4.53 14.95 16.40
C THR A 261 4.35 16.28 15.70
N LEU A 262 3.10 16.70 15.58
CA LEU A 262 2.79 18.01 15.07
C LEU A 262 2.64 18.99 16.24
N TYR A 263 3.03 20.24 16.02
CA TYR A 263 2.86 21.31 17.01
C TYR A 263 2.44 22.63 16.37
N MET A 264 1.79 23.49 17.15
CA MET A 264 1.35 24.83 16.71
C MET A 264 1.41 25.82 17.88
N GLU A 265 2.06 26.96 17.69
CA GLU A 265 2.06 28.07 18.65
C GLU A 265 0.64 28.66 18.80
N VAL A 266 0.26 29.08 20.00
CA VAL A 266 -1.06 29.65 20.32
C VAL A 266 -0.90 31.09 20.82
N PRO A 267 -1.61 32.08 20.24
CA PRO A 267 -2.47 31.96 19.06
C PRO A 267 -1.65 31.77 17.78
N GLY A 268 -2.10 30.88 16.89
CA GLY A 268 -1.37 30.51 15.67
C GLY A 268 -2.22 30.58 14.40
N TRP A 269 -1.56 30.63 13.25
CA TRP A 269 -2.17 30.78 11.92
C TRP A 269 -2.72 29.46 11.33
N ASN A 270 -3.16 28.51 12.15
CA ASN A 270 -3.67 27.20 11.69
C ASN A 270 -2.69 26.42 10.79
N ARG A 271 -1.38 26.48 11.08
CA ARG A 271 -0.34 25.77 10.33
C ARG A 271 0.55 24.96 11.27
N PRO A 272 0.16 23.71 11.57
CA PRO A 272 0.99 22.81 12.36
C PRO A 272 2.33 22.56 11.68
N ALA A 273 3.40 22.59 12.44
CA ALA A 273 4.74 22.22 12.02
C ALA A 273 5.07 20.79 12.47
N SER A 274 5.95 20.14 11.72
CA SER A 274 6.46 18.80 12.03
C SER A 274 7.64 18.87 12.99
N MET A 275 7.62 18.05 14.04
CA MET A 275 8.76 17.91 14.94
C MET A 275 9.98 17.37 14.18
N TRP A 276 9.85 16.31 13.37
CA TRP A 276 11.00 15.73 12.66
C TRP A 276 11.64 16.65 11.62
N GLN A 277 10.87 17.56 11.04
CA GLN A 277 11.41 18.61 10.16
C GLN A 277 12.20 19.66 10.96
N THR A 278 11.82 19.91 12.22
CA THR A 278 12.48 20.87 13.11
C THR A 278 13.74 20.30 13.79
N ILE A 279 13.71 19.04 14.23
CA ILE A 279 14.78 18.43 15.05
C ILE A 279 16.08 18.12 14.28
N GLY A 280 16.05 18.04 12.94
CA GLY A 280 17.24 17.72 12.15
C GLY A 280 17.77 16.30 12.39
N THR A 281 19.06 16.05 12.11
CA THR A 281 19.67 14.70 12.13
C THR A 281 20.55 14.41 13.36
N THR A 282 20.75 15.38 14.24
CA THR A 282 21.57 15.25 15.44
C THR A 282 20.71 15.33 16.69
N VAL A 283 21.04 14.53 17.72
CA VAL A 283 20.31 14.56 18.99
C VAL A 283 20.30 15.99 19.55
N PRO A 284 19.12 16.60 19.79
CA PRO A 284 19.03 17.95 20.31
C PRO A 284 19.68 18.12 21.67
N ALA A 285 20.40 19.22 21.84
CA ALA A 285 20.98 19.62 23.12
C ALA A 285 19.87 19.93 24.14
N GLU A 286 20.19 19.82 25.43
CA GLU A 286 19.23 20.18 26.47
C GLU A 286 18.80 21.64 26.38
N LYS A 287 17.55 21.92 26.77
CA LYS A 287 16.96 23.26 26.81
C LYS A 287 16.84 23.95 25.44
N THR A 288 16.93 23.22 24.32
CA THR A 288 16.53 23.76 23.01
C THR A 288 15.07 23.46 22.72
N PHE A 289 14.50 24.12 21.71
CA PHE A 289 13.11 23.91 21.32
C PHE A 289 12.90 22.52 20.69
N GLU A 290 13.87 22.07 19.90
CA GLU A 290 13.94 20.72 19.33
C GLU A 290 13.89 19.66 20.43
N ARG A 291 14.65 19.87 21.51
CA ARG A 291 14.63 18.97 22.66
C ARG A 291 13.30 19.00 23.40
N PHE A 292 12.74 20.18 23.61
CA PHE A 292 11.41 20.34 24.21
C PHE A 292 10.35 19.55 23.43
N LEU A 293 10.29 19.67 22.09
CA LEU A 293 9.31 18.92 21.28
C LEU A 293 9.50 17.39 21.40
N LEU A 294 10.75 16.93 21.45
CA LEU A 294 11.06 15.52 21.65
C LEU A 294 10.60 15.02 23.02
N ASP A 295 10.84 15.80 24.07
CA ASP A 295 10.40 15.49 25.43
C ASP A 295 8.87 15.42 25.53
N GLU A 296 8.14 16.37 24.91
CA GLU A 296 6.68 16.36 24.86
C GLU A 296 6.14 15.16 24.07
N THR A 297 6.82 14.78 22.99
CA THR A 297 6.48 13.59 22.21
C THR A 297 6.60 12.31 23.02
N LEU A 298 7.71 12.14 23.74
CA LEU A 298 7.94 10.94 24.55
C LEU A 298 7.03 10.90 25.80
N ARG A 299 6.53 12.06 26.24
CA ARG A 299 5.58 12.14 27.36
C ARG A 299 4.26 11.45 27.07
N ALA A 300 3.91 11.26 25.80
CA ALA A 300 2.81 10.40 25.37
C ALA A 300 2.94 8.95 25.88
N GLY A 301 4.17 8.44 26.01
CA GLY A 301 4.48 7.13 26.57
C GLY A 301 4.88 7.16 28.04
N GLY A 302 4.66 8.29 28.73
CA GLY A 302 4.94 8.45 30.16
C GLY A 302 6.41 8.71 30.50
N THR A 303 7.23 9.20 29.55
CA THR A 303 8.65 9.49 29.80
C THR A 303 9.12 10.79 29.13
N SER A 304 10.37 11.19 29.35
CA SER A 304 11.01 12.27 28.60
C SER A 304 12.28 11.75 27.94
N PHE A 305 12.79 12.46 26.94
CA PHE A 305 13.96 11.98 26.22
C PHE A 305 15.17 11.93 27.13
N ARG A 306 15.95 10.87 26.93
CA ARG A 306 17.12 10.51 27.73
C ARG A 306 18.17 10.04 26.73
N PRO A 307 19.29 10.76 26.55
CA PRO A 307 20.28 10.45 25.53
C PRO A 307 21.06 9.17 25.81
N ASP A 308 21.02 8.68 27.06
CA ASP A 308 21.57 7.41 27.51
C ASP A 308 20.57 6.24 27.37
N ASN A 309 19.29 6.52 27.07
CA ASN A 309 18.31 5.47 26.87
C ASN A 309 18.40 4.91 25.44
N PRO A 310 18.75 3.62 25.26
CA PRO A 310 18.94 3.01 23.95
C PRO A 310 17.67 3.02 23.09
N PHE A 311 16.49 2.84 23.68
CA PHE A 311 15.23 2.90 22.94
C PHE A 311 14.94 4.31 22.41
N HIS A 312 15.32 5.34 23.15
CA HIS A 312 15.15 6.73 22.72
C HIS A 312 16.11 7.08 21.57
N LEU A 313 17.35 6.59 21.62
CA LEU A 313 18.30 6.70 20.51
C LEU A 313 17.84 5.90 19.28
N PHE A 314 17.28 4.70 19.48
CA PHE A 314 16.73 3.90 18.39
C PHE A 314 15.57 4.61 17.70
N LEU A 315 14.63 5.17 18.47
CA LEU A 315 13.55 6.01 17.96
C LEU A 315 14.11 7.18 17.14
N PHE A 316 15.10 7.89 17.67
CA PHE A 316 15.70 9.04 16.99
C PHE A 316 16.33 8.64 15.64
N ALA A 317 17.02 7.50 15.60
CA ALA A 317 17.62 6.97 14.38
C ALA A 317 16.57 6.38 13.39
N ASN A 318 15.43 5.92 13.89
CA ASN A 318 14.38 5.23 13.14
C ASN A 318 13.03 5.92 13.33
N ARG A 319 12.88 7.10 12.71
CA ARG A 319 11.73 7.99 12.91
C ARG A 319 10.35 7.34 12.68
N PHE A 320 10.28 6.32 11.83
CA PHE A 320 9.05 5.56 11.53
C PHE A 320 8.53 4.73 12.72
N VAL A 321 9.33 4.53 13.79
CA VAL A 321 8.92 3.80 14.99
C VAL A 321 7.87 4.58 15.80
N GLY A 322 7.93 5.91 15.76
CA GLY A 322 6.92 6.77 16.39
C GLY A 322 7.04 6.93 17.90
N PRO A 323 6.12 7.66 18.55
CA PRO A 323 6.12 7.87 20.00
C PRO A 323 5.93 6.56 20.79
N PRO A 324 6.54 6.41 21.98
CA PRO A 324 6.29 5.26 22.85
C PRO A 324 4.84 5.26 23.33
N LEU A 325 4.23 4.08 23.40
CA LEU A 325 2.87 3.89 23.91
C LEU A 325 2.82 3.14 25.24
N ALA A 326 3.93 2.51 25.63
CA ALA A 326 4.11 1.90 26.93
C ALA A 326 5.58 2.00 27.39
N PRO A 327 5.84 1.88 28.71
CA PRO A 327 7.19 1.69 29.22
C PRO A 327 7.85 0.44 28.63
N ALA A 328 9.19 0.41 28.65
CA ALA A 328 9.93 -0.79 28.32
C ALA A 328 9.67 -1.91 29.34
N ALA A 329 9.65 -3.14 28.89
CA ALA A 329 9.38 -4.33 29.69
C ALA A 329 10.28 -5.50 29.26
N MET A 330 10.24 -6.57 30.04
CA MET A 330 10.98 -7.80 29.80
C MET A 330 10.02 -8.97 29.57
N ARG A 331 10.39 -9.88 28.69
CA ARG A 331 9.63 -11.10 28.41
C ARG A 331 10.56 -12.28 28.23
N ASP A 332 10.35 -13.34 29.02
CA ASP A 332 10.91 -14.66 28.73
C ASP A 332 10.14 -15.30 27.58
N ILE A 333 10.87 -15.76 26.57
CA ILE A 333 10.35 -16.48 25.42
C ILE A 333 11.24 -17.70 25.28
N GLY A 334 10.74 -18.88 25.62
CA GLY A 334 11.48 -20.14 25.50
C GLY A 334 12.82 -20.16 26.26
N GLY A 335 12.92 -19.51 27.42
CA GLY A 335 14.15 -19.43 28.22
C GLY A 335 15.16 -18.38 27.74
N VAL A 336 14.79 -17.58 26.74
CA VAL A 336 15.56 -16.42 26.26
C VAL A 336 14.83 -15.16 26.69
N MET A 337 15.54 -14.27 27.37
CA MET A 337 14.95 -13.05 27.91
C MET A 337 15.08 -11.92 26.89
N TYR A 338 13.98 -11.23 26.59
CA TYR A 338 13.91 -10.11 25.66
C TYR A 338 13.50 -8.84 26.39
N VAL A 339 14.21 -7.75 26.12
CA VAL A 339 13.80 -6.40 26.51
C VAL A 339 13.08 -5.77 25.31
N TYR A 340 11.90 -5.21 25.52
CA TYR A 340 11.11 -4.61 24.44
C TYR A 340 10.41 -3.34 24.91
N GLN A 341 10.06 -2.49 23.95
CA GLN A 341 9.21 -1.33 24.19
C GLN A 341 8.23 -1.16 23.03
N VAL A 342 6.97 -0.88 23.38
CA VAL A 342 5.89 -0.66 22.43
C VAL A 342 5.87 0.81 22.01
N PHE A 343 6.10 1.06 20.72
CA PHE A 343 5.91 2.36 20.10
C PHE A 343 4.73 2.33 19.14
N ALA A 344 4.31 3.52 18.68
CA ALA A 344 3.17 3.68 17.80
C ALA A 344 3.34 2.90 16.48
N GLY A 345 4.42 3.13 15.74
CA GLY A 345 4.68 2.46 14.46
C GLY A 345 5.25 1.05 14.60
N ASN A 346 5.92 0.72 15.71
CA ASN A 346 6.43 -0.64 15.93
C ASN A 346 6.74 -1.00 17.37
N THR A 347 6.86 -2.29 17.65
CA THR A 347 7.49 -2.76 18.89
C THR A 347 8.97 -3.00 18.63
N VAL A 348 9.83 -2.33 19.38
CA VAL A 348 11.28 -2.49 19.32
C VAL A 348 11.68 -3.50 20.38
N TYR A 349 12.57 -4.43 20.05
CA TYR A 349 13.04 -5.45 20.97
C TYR A 349 14.52 -5.73 20.78
N VAL A 350 15.13 -6.29 21.83
CA VAL A 350 16.51 -6.79 21.81
C VAL A 350 16.61 -7.99 22.75
N ARG A 351 17.43 -8.97 22.38
CA ARG A 351 17.75 -10.08 23.27
C ARG A 351 18.58 -9.58 24.44
N GLY A 352 18.20 -9.96 25.65
CA GLY A 352 18.74 -9.44 26.89
C GLY A 352 18.86 -10.47 28.00
N ASP A 353 19.44 -11.64 27.69
CA ASP A 353 19.67 -12.75 28.64
C ASP A 353 20.27 -12.31 29.99
N ASP A 354 21.07 -11.22 29.97
CA ASP A 354 21.53 -10.48 31.15
C ASP A 354 21.16 -8.98 30.98
N PRO A 355 20.26 -8.42 31.81
CA PRO A 355 19.86 -7.00 31.75
C PRO A 355 21.03 -6.01 31.79
N THR A 356 22.16 -6.42 32.38
CA THR A 356 23.36 -5.58 32.54
C THR A 356 24.31 -5.69 31.35
N LYS A 357 24.07 -6.62 30.41
CA LYS A 357 24.94 -6.90 29.24
C LYS A 357 24.18 -6.92 27.91
N VAL A 358 23.02 -6.29 27.85
CA VAL A 358 22.23 -6.19 26.62
C VAL A 358 23.05 -5.54 25.51
N ASP A 359 23.17 -6.23 24.36
CA ASP A 359 23.83 -5.70 23.17
C ASP A 359 22.85 -4.81 22.39
N TRP A 360 22.73 -3.55 22.83
CA TRP A 360 21.81 -2.57 22.27
C TRP A 360 22.01 -2.31 20.77
N LYS A 361 23.16 -2.67 20.19
CA LYS A 361 23.38 -2.56 18.74
C LYS A 361 22.55 -3.56 17.93
N LYS A 362 21.97 -4.57 18.58
CA LYS A 362 21.13 -5.61 17.97
C LYS A 362 19.63 -5.39 18.18
N MET A 363 19.22 -4.17 18.57
CA MET A 363 17.81 -3.82 18.58
C MET A 363 17.20 -4.02 17.18
N ALA A 364 16.00 -4.57 17.16
CA ALA A 364 15.22 -4.86 15.96
C ALA A 364 13.75 -4.50 16.19
N ILE A 365 12.96 -4.50 15.12
CA ILE A 365 11.52 -4.22 15.16
C ILE A 365 10.72 -5.48 14.85
N VAL A 366 9.58 -5.65 15.51
CA VAL A 366 8.75 -6.86 15.37
C VAL A 366 8.25 -7.05 13.94
N SER A 367 8.03 -5.97 13.17
CA SER A 367 7.61 -6.08 11.77
C SER A 367 8.61 -6.80 10.87
N ASP A 368 9.91 -6.81 11.21
CA ASP A 368 10.93 -7.53 10.43
C ASP A 368 10.73 -9.05 10.50
N LEU A 369 10.08 -9.54 11.56
CA LEU A 369 9.71 -10.94 11.73
C LEU A 369 8.45 -11.34 10.94
N GLY A 370 7.74 -10.36 10.33
CA GLY A 370 6.42 -10.57 9.73
C GLY A 370 6.38 -11.62 8.62
N GLY A 371 7.45 -11.72 7.81
CA GLY A 371 7.58 -12.69 6.71
C GLY A 371 8.30 -13.98 7.09
N MET A 372 8.80 -14.10 8.32
CA MET A 372 9.53 -15.30 8.77
C MET A 372 8.56 -16.46 9.04
N ILE A 373 8.99 -17.67 8.66
CA ILE A 373 8.19 -18.89 8.75
C ILE A 373 8.81 -19.95 9.66
N ASP A 374 10.05 -19.76 10.11
CA ASP A 374 10.65 -20.68 11.07
C ASP A 374 9.93 -20.58 12.42
N SER A 375 9.81 -21.73 13.10
CA SER A 375 8.97 -21.86 14.30
C SER A 375 9.38 -20.92 15.42
N TRP A 376 10.68 -20.63 15.53
CA TRP A 376 11.19 -19.73 16.55
C TRP A 376 10.85 -18.27 16.26
N ALA A 377 11.11 -17.78 15.05
CA ALA A 377 10.75 -16.42 14.67
C ALA A 377 9.24 -16.17 14.77
N VAL A 378 8.41 -17.16 14.41
CA VAL A 378 6.96 -17.11 14.59
C VAL A 378 6.59 -16.98 16.07
N THR A 379 7.19 -17.81 16.94
CA THR A 379 6.95 -17.77 18.39
C THR A 379 7.37 -16.42 18.99
N LEU A 380 8.56 -15.92 18.61
CA LEU A 380 9.07 -14.62 19.02
C LEU A 380 8.14 -13.50 18.57
N ARG A 381 7.77 -13.47 17.29
CA ARG A 381 6.86 -12.47 16.71
C ARG A 381 5.52 -12.47 17.43
N ASP A 382 4.86 -13.63 17.53
CA ASP A 382 3.50 -13.72 18.04
C ASP A 382 3.46 -13.44 19.56
N THR A 383 4.52 -13.81 20.30
CA THR A 383 4.64 -13.44 21.72
C THR A 383 4.84 -11.94 21.89
N LEU A 384 5.74 -11.32 21.12
CA LEU A 384 5.96 -9.86 21.21
C LEU A 384 4.73 -9.08 20.75
N LEU A 385 4.00 -9.54 19.72
CA LEU A 385 2.73 -8.94 19.32
C LEU A 385 1.65 -9.12 20.38
N ALA A 386 1.59 -10.25 21.07
CA ALA A 386 0.70 -10.40 22.22
C ALA A 386 1.00 -9.36 23.30
N GLU A 387 2.28 -9.08 23.54
CA GLU A 387 2.72 -8.02 24.46
C GLU A 387 2.35 -6.61 23.95
N THR A 388 2.53 -6.34 22.65
CA THR A 388 2.10 -5.09 21.98
C THR A 388 0.60 -4.83 22.18
N TYR A 389 -0.22 -5.84 21.91
CA TYR A 389 -1.68 -5.76 22.04
C TYR A 389 -2.10 -5.62 23.51
N ARG A 390 -1.45 -6.37 24.41
CA ARG A 390 -1.72 -6.30 25.86
C ARG A 390 -1.45 -4.92 26.42
N ALA A 391 -0.41 -4.22 25.95
CA ALA A 391 -0.12 -2.85 26.36
C ALA A 391 -1.32 -1.92 26.12
N MET A 392 -2.09 -2.19 25.06
CA MET A 392 -3.27 -1.42 24.66
C MET A 392 -4.59 -2.05 25.13
N LYS A 393 -4.51 -3.02 26.06
CA LYS A 393 -5.66 -3.77 26.62
C LYS A 393 -6.48 -4.50 25.54
N VAL A 394 -5.81 -4.96 24.49
CA VAL A 394 -6.39 -5.75 23.41
C VAL A 394 -5.85 -7.18 23.48
N THR A 395 -6.69 -8.17 23.16
CA THR A 395 -6.24 -9.55 22.99
C THR A 395 -5.70 -9.73 21.58
N TYR A 396 -4.46 -10.22 21.46
CA TYR A 396 -3.91 -10.63 20.18
C TYR A 396 -4.44 -12.01 19.77
N VAL A 397 -4.94 -12.09 18.55
CA VAL A 397 -5.53 -13.30 17.95
C VAL A 397 -4.85 -13.51 16.59
N PRO A 398 -3.82 -14.36 16.49
CA PRO A 398 -2.91 -14.39 15.34
C PRO A 398 -3.58 -14.81 14.03
N ASP A 399 -4.64 -15.60 14.10
CA ASP A 399 -5.45 -16.14 13.00
C ASP A 399 -6.63 -15.24 12.61
N GLN A 400 -6.94 -14.19 13.40
CA GLN A 400 -7.96 -13.22 13.03
C GLN A 400 -7.49 -12.39 11.83
N GLN A 401 -8.34 -12.28 10.80
CA GLN A 401 -8.00 -11.62 9.53
C GLN A 401 -7.49 -10.19 9.69
N MET A 402 -8.10 -9.37 10.57
CA MET A 402 -7.63 -8.00 10.83
C MET A 402 -6.21 -7.99 11.41
N HIS A 403 -5.89 -8.92 12.31
CA HIS A 403 -4.56 -9.03 12.89
C HIS A 403 -3.54 -9.59 11.90
N ILE A 404 -3.94 -10.51 11.01
CA ILE A 404 -3.07 -10.99 9.92
C ILE A 404 -2.68 -9.82 9.01
N LEU A 405 -3.68 -9.04 8.58
CA LEU A 405 -3.45 -7.95 7.63
C LEU A 405 -2.76 -6.74 8.26
N SER A 406 -3.00 -6.45 9.54
CA SER A 406 -2.26 -5.39 10.24
C SER A 406 -0.75 -5.69 10.30
N ARG A 407 -0.37 -6.96 10.52
CA ARG A 407 1.03 -7.41 10.41
C ARG A 407 1.56 -7.30 9.00
N GLN A 408 0.83 -7.82 8.02
CA GLN A 408 1.25 -7.83 6.62
C GLN A 408 1.45 -6.42 6.06
N TRP A 409 0.65 -5.45 6.52
CA TRP A 409 0.74 -4.06 6.11
C TRP A 409 1.52 -3.17 7.09
N ALA A 410 2.11 -3.76 8.13
CA ALA A 410 2.87 -3.07 9.17
C ALA A 410 2.17 -1.79 9.69
N LEU A 411 0.91 -1.91 10.11
CA LEU A 411 0.08 -0.75 10.50
C LEU A 411 0.40 -0.17 11.90
N GLY A 412 1.47 -0.64 12.52
CA GLY A 412 1.85 -0.31 13.89
C GLY A 412 0.95 -0.93 14.95
N THR A 413 1.03 -0.35 16.15
CA THR A 413 0.34 -0.81 17.36
C THR A 413 -1.17 -0.58 17.27
N PRO A 414 -2.03 -1.54 17.66
CA PRO A 414 -3.47 -1.31 17.75
C PRO A 414 -3.75 -0.25 18.83
N LEU A 415 -4.55 0.75 18.52
CA LEU A 415 -4.89 1.81 19.49
C LEU A 415 -6.06 1.39 20.42
N GLY A 416 -6.59 0.18 20.24
CA GLY A 416 -7.62 -0.45 21.06
C GLY A 416 -8.38 -1.56 20.31
N PRO A 417 -9.51 -2.04 20.86
CA PRO A 417 -10.16 -3.27 20.43
C PRO A 417 -10.93 -3.13 19.12
N SER A 418 -11.24 -4.27 18.50
CA SER A 418 -12.24 -4.33 17.44
C SER A 418 -13.61 -3.91 17.99
N SER A 419 -14.29 -2.99 17.31
CA SER A 419 -15.55 -2.39 17.76
C SER A 419 -16.60 -2.40 16.65
N PRO A 420 -17.89 -2.60 16.96
CA PRO A 420 -18.97 -2.53 15.98
C PRO A 420 -19.25 -1.08 15.55
N LEU A 421 -19.70 -0.89 14.32
CA LEU A 421 -20.16 0.38 13.78
C LEU A 421 -21.36 0.14 12.85
N LYS A 422 -22.42 0.92 12.98
CA LYS A 422 -23.60 0.84 12.10
C LYS A 422 -23.70 2.11 11.25
N ILE A 423 -23.85 1.96 9.93
CA ILE A 423 -24.06 3.05 8.96
C ILE A 423 -25.25 2.67 8.09
N GLY A 424 -26.35 3.42 8.20
CA GLY A 424 -27.63 3.03 7.60
C GLY A 424 -28.03 1.62 8.06
N ASP A 425 -28.33 0.75 7.10
CA ASP A 425 -28.65 -0.66 7.36
C ASP A 425 -27.41 -1.58 7.39
N SER A 426 -26.24 -1.05 7.05
CA SER A 426 -24.99 -1.82 7.03
C SER A 426 -24.36 -1.87 8.42
N GLN A 427 -23.91 -3.06 8.84
CA GLN A 427 -23.08 -3.25 10.02
C GLN A 427 -21.62 -3.47 9.62
N TYR A 428 -20.73 -2.94 10.44
CA TYR A 428 -19.29 -3.03 10.30
C TYR A 428 -18.65 -3.41 11.62
N VAL A 429 -17.47 -4.00 11.55
CA VAL A 429 -16.51 -4.09 12.65
C VAL A 429 -15.27 -3.34 12.19
N TYR A 430 -14.66 -2.57 13.06
CA TYR A 430 -13.42 -1.86 12.77
C TYR A 430 -12.42 -1.99 13.91
N GLN A 431 -11.14 -1.86 13.59
CA GLN A 431 -10.07 -1.76 14.57
C GLN A 431 -9.09 -0.69 14.12
N VAL A 432 -8.69 0.15 15.06
CA VAL A 432 -7.79 1.28 14.81
C VAL A 432 -6.36 0.85 15.15
N TYR A 433 -5.46 1.10 14.23
CA TYR A 433 -4.02 0.94 14.37
C TYR A 433 -3.35 2.31 14.26
N ALA A 434 -2.09 2.43 14.66
CA ALA A 434 -1.39 3.70 14.63
C ALA A 434 -1.39 4.33 13.21
N ASP A 435 -1.13 3.54 12.16
CA ASP A 435 -1.03 4.07 10.79
C ASP A 435 -2.36 4.07 10.01
N ASP A 436 -3.38 3.31 10.42
CA ASP A 436 -4.67 3.27 9.74
C ASP A 436 -5.80 2.58 10.52
N VAL A 437 -7.01 2.61 9.98
CA VAL A 437 -8.16 1.83 10.45
C VAL A 437 -8.43 0.66 9.51
N LEU A 438 -8.56 -0.54 10.07
CA LEU A 438 -9.08 -1.70 9.37
C LEU A 438 -10.57 -1.87 9.66
N PHE A 439 -11.35 -2.27 8.67
CA PHE A 439 -12.78 -2.52 8.86
C PHE A 439 -13.32 -3.61 7.93
N SER A 440 -14.36 -4.29 8.36
CA SER A 440 -15.09 -5.32 7.61
C SER A 440 -16.58 -5.05 7.67
N LYS A 441 -17.30 -5.41 6.61
CA LYS A 441 -18.75 -5.23 6.50
C LYS A 441 -19.46 -6.56 6.73
N ALA A 442 -20.57 -6.56 7.46
CA ALA A 442 -21.45 -7.72 7.59
C ALA A 442 -22.11 -8.07 6.24
N PRO A 443 -22.30 -9.37 5.93
CA PRO A 443 -21.84 -10.55 6.67
C PRO A 443 -20.40 -10.99 6.30
N GLU A 444 -19.73 -10.27 5.41
CA GLU A 444 -18.40 -10.56 4.85
C GLU A 444 -17.25 -10.20 5.81
N TRP A 445 -17.28 -10.74 7.03
CA TRP A 445 -16.32 -10.42 8.10
C TRP A 445 -14.86 -10.78 7.77
N ASN A 446 -14.65 -11.72 6.85
CA ASN A 446 -13.34 -12.12 6.35
C ASN A 446 -12.78 -11.15 5.29
N ILE A 447 -13.60 -10.23 4.76
CA ILE A 447 -13.15 -9.21 3.83
C ILE A 447 -12.81 -7.97 4.64
N VAL A 448 -11.51 -7.66 4.72
CA VAL A 448 -10.99 -6.53 5.50
C VAL A 448 -10.50 -5.43 4.55
N HIS A 449 -11.00 -4.23 4.78
CA HIS A 449 -10.67 -3.01 4.08
C HIS A 449 -9.81 -2.10 4.97
N ARG A 450 -9.15 -1.14 4.34
CA ARG A 450 -8.31 -0.11 4.99
C ARG A 450 -8.91 1.27 4.73
N LEU A 451 -9.09 2.08 5.77
CA LEU A 451 -9.69 3.40 5.66
C LEU A 451 -8.85 4.34 4.80
N GLY A 452 -7.51 4.34 4.91
CA GLY A 452 -6.65 5.15 4.05
C GLY A 452 -6.80 4.84 2.56
N THR A 453 -7.06 3.58 2.20
CA THR A 453 -7.40 3.19 0.82
C THR A 453 -8.74 3.78 0.39
N LEU A 454 -9.72 3.77 1.30
CA LEU A 454 -11.04 4.35 1.07
C LEU A 454 -10.98 5.89 0.99
N MET A 455 -10.15 6.57 1.79
CA MET A 455 -10.01 8.04 1.80
C MET A 455 -9.21 8.56 0.60
N ALA A 456 -8.17 7.84 0.18
CA ALA A 456 -7.44 8.12 -1.06
C ALA A 456 -8.35 8.04 -2.30
N SER A 457 -9.53 7.41 -2.19
CA SER A 457 -10.57 7.39 -3.21
C SER A 457 -11.55 8.59 -3.15
N ALA A 458 -11.56 9.36 -2.06
CA ALA A 458 -12.47 10.49 -1.80
C ALA A 458 -11.79 11.87 -1.88
N GLN A 459 -10.54 12.03 -1.40
CA GLN A 459 -9.79 13.30 -1.49
C GLN A 459 -9.46 13.74 -2.92
N ARG A 460 -9.57 12.80 -3.85
CA ARG A 460 -9.46 13.02 -5.29
C ARG A 460 -10.62 13.82 -5.89
N ARG A 461 -11.65 14.16 -5.09
CA ARG A 461 -12.89 14.82 -5.53
C ARG A 461 -13.07 16.26 -5.04
N ASN A 462 -12.20 16.76 -4.15
CA ASN A 462 -12.17 18.17 -3.76
C ASN A 462 -10.80 18.76 -4.12
N PRO A 463 -10.56 19.17 -5.38
CA PRO A 463 -9.61 20.23 -5.62
C PRO A 463 -10.17 21.49 -4.93
N VAL A 464 -9.31 22.11 -4.13
CA VAL A 464 -9.43 23.44 -3.52
C VAL A 464 -10.50 24.32 -4.17
N GLY A 465 -11.39 24.87 -3.34
CA GLY A 465 -12.42 25.81 -3.73
C GLY A 465 -11.86 26.93 -4.62
N ALA A 466 -12.65 27.28 -5.64
CA ALA A 466 -12.59 28.61 -6.19
C ALA A 466 -13.02 29.58 -5.09
N LEU A 467 -12.13 30.56 -4.82
CA LEU A 467 -12.35 31.89 -4.23
C LEU A 467 -13.29 32.03 -3.03
#